data_AF-A0A6J8CBT6-F1
#
_entry.id   AF-A0A6J8CBT6-F1
#
_cell.length_a   1.000
_cell.length_b   1.000
_cell.length_c   1.000
_cell.angle_alpha   90.00
_cell.angle_beta   90.00
_cell.angle_gamma   90.00
#
_symmetry.space_group_name_H-M   'P 1'
#
loop_
_entity.id
_entity.type
_entity.pdbx_description
1 polymer ?
#
loop_
_entity_poly.entity_id
_entity_poly.type
_entity_poly.pdbx_seq_one_letter_code
_entity_poly.pdbx_strand_id
1 'polypeptide(L)'
;MLTSVIVYIYTVLAFNFFRKFYVKEEDGNTDYKCHDMLTCFVYHLHTGVRAGGGIGDEIEPADGDPYEVWRILFDITFFFFVIVILLAIIQGLIIDAFGELRDQLEQVKEDMESKCFICGIGKEYFDKVPHGFETHTTNEHNFANYMFFLMHLINKPDTEYTGQETYVWELYQQRCWDFFPVGDCFRKQYEDEPSS
;
A
#
# COMPACT_ATOMS: atom_id res chain seq x y z
N MET A 1 17.21 8.81 0.29
CA MET A 1 17.61 10.22 0.49
C MET A 1 18.21 10.42 1.88
N LEU A 2 17.46 10.26 2.98
CA LEU A 2 17.98 10.43 4.34
C LEU A 2 19.16 9.48 4.66
N THR A 3 19.03 8.19 4.34
CA THR A 3 20.11 7.20 4.53
C THR A 3 21.38 7.61 3.80
N SER A 4 21.28 8.05 2.55
CA SER A 4 22.42 8.50 1.75
C SER A 4 23.11 9.72 2.37
N VAL A 5 22.36 10.68 2.93
CA VAL A 5 22.92 11.87 3.60
C VAL A 5 23.65 11.47 4.89
N ILE A 6 23.04 10.62 5.71
CA ILE A 6 23.67 10.16 6.97
C ILE A 6 24.94 9.37 6.68
N VAL A 7 24.88 8.41 5.73
CA VAL A 7 26.05 7.64 5.30
C VAL A 7 27.14 8.55 4.72
N TYR A 8 26.78 9.62 4.02
CA TYR A 8 27.74 10.59 3.51
C TYR A 8 28.47 11.32 4.65
N ILE A 9 27.78 11.72 5.71
CA ILE A 9 28.40 12.35 6.89
C ILE A 9 29.41 11.39 7.54
N TYR A 10 29.03 10.12 7.76
CA TYR A 10 29.96 9.09 8.26
C TYR A 10 31.15 8.88 7.32
N THR A 11 30.92 8.94 6.01
CA THR A 11 32.00 8.84 5.01
C THR A 11 32.98 10.01 5.13
N VAL A 12 32.51 11.25 5.28
CA VAL A 12 33.38 12.42 5.45
C VAL A 12 34.24 12.29 6.71
N LEU A 13 33.63 11.83 7.82
CA LEU A 13 34.36 11.58 9.07
C LEU A 13 35.40 10.47 8.89
N ALA A 14 35.03 9.36 8.26
CA ALA A 14 35.95 8.26 7.97
C ALA A 14 37.12 8.69 7.08
N PHE A 15 36.84 9.46 6.02
CA PHE A 15 37.86 9.91 5.08
C PHE A 15 38.88 10.86 5.72
N ASN A 16 38.46 11.72 6.64
CA ASN A 16 39.35 12.68 7.30
C ASN A 16 40.13 12.08 8.49
N PHE A 17 39.50 11.20 9.28
CA PHE A 17 40.09 10.73 10.55
C PHE A 17 40.47 9.25 10.57
N PHE A 18 39.76 8.40 9.84
CA PHE A 18 39.87 6.94 9.95
C PHE A 18 40.36 6.25 8.67
N ARG A 19 40.83 7.01 7.68
CA ARG A 19 41.23 6.51 6.35
C ARG A 19 42.22 5.34 6.41
N LYS A 20 43.13 5.33 7.39
CA LYS A 20 44.14 4.29 7.58
C LYS A 20 43.55 2.89 7.84
N PHE A 21 42.34 2.80 8.37
CA PHE A 21 41.69 1.52 8.68
C PHE A 21 40.95 0.92 7.47
N TYR A 22 40.79 1.68 6.38
CA TYR A 22 40.07 1.26 5.16
C TYR A 22 41.02 0.57 4.17
N VAL A 23 41.74 -0.42 4.68
CA VAL A 23 42.67 -1.26 3.95
C VAL A 23 42.20 -2.70 4.08
N LYS A 24 42.21 -3.45 2.98
CA LYS A 24 42.05 -4.90 3.01
C LYS A 24 43.24 -5.53 2.31
N GLU A 25 43.89 -6.48 2.97
CA GLU A 25 44.90 -7.31 2.34
C GLU A 25 44.22 -8.55 1.74
N GLU A 26 44.21 -8.65 0.41
CA GLU A 26 43.79 -9.84 -0.33
C GLU A 26 44.99 -10.33 -1.17
N ASP A 27 45.37 -11.60 -0.98
CA ASP A 27 46.38 -12.30 -1.78
C ASP A 27 47.73 -11.56 -1.95
N GLY A 28 48.19 -10.88 -0.89
CA GLY A 28 49.46 -10.16 -0.89
C GLY A 28 49.42 -8.78 -1.56
N ASN A 29 48.25 -8.33 -2.01
CA ASN A 29 48.01 -6.97 -2.48
C ASN A 29 47.16 -6.18 -1.46
N THR A 30 47.65 -5.01 -1.09
CA THR A 30 46.96 -4.06 -0.21
C THR A 30 45.94 -3.25 -1.02
N ASP A 31 44.64 -3.50 -0.83
CA ASP A 31 43.57 -2.76 -1.48
C ASP A 31 43.02 -1.65 -0.58
N TYR A 32 43.11 -0.41 -1.06
CA TYR A 32 42.68 0.80 -0.36
C TYR A 32 41.25 1.15 -0.75
N LYS A 33 40.28 0.86 0.12
CA LYS A 33 38.86 1.10 -0.13
C LYS A 33 38.46 2.57 -0.03
N CYS A 34 39.22 3.38 0.72
CA CYS A 34 39.03 4.84 0.82
C CYS A 34 40.25 5.62 0.31
N HIS A 35 40.50 5.58 -1.00
CA HIS A 35 41.48 6.44 -1.66
C HIS A 35 40.86 7.76 -2.15
N ASP A 36 39.71 7.68 -2.83
CA ASP A 36 38.90 8.81 -3.26
C ASP A 36 37.63 8.92 -2.42
N MET A 37 37.12 10.15 -2.28
CA MET A 37 35.90 10.41 -1.51
C MET A 37 34.69 9.65 -2.09
N LEU A 38 34.59 9.55 -3.41
CA LEU A 38 33.52 8.82 -4.08
C LEU A 38 33.61 7.31 -3.82
N THR A 39 34.81 6.73 -3.95
CA THR A 39 35.03 5.30 -3.67
C THR A 39 34.70 4.98 -2.21
N CYS A 40 35.12 5.84 -1.29
CA CYS A 40 34.82 5.68 0.14
C CYS A 40 33.31 5.75 0.42
N PHE A 41 32.59 6.67 -0.22
CA PHE A 41 31.14 6.80 -0.09
C PHE A 41 30.41 5.57 -0.64
N VAL A 42 30.79 5.12 -1.84
CA VAL A 42 30.22 3.91 -2.45
C VAL A 42 30.49 2.69 -1.57
N TYR A 43 31.68 2.60 -0.96
CA TYR A 43 32.02 1.50 -0.05
C TYR A 43 31.13 1.48 1.20
N HIS A 44 30.87 2.63 1.82
CA HIS A 44 29.94 2.71 2.96
C HIS A 44 28.50 2.39 2.56
N LEU A 45 28.05 2.88 1.40
CA LEU A 45 26.69 2.66 0.93
C LEU A 45 26.46 1.20 0.54
N HIS A 46 27.43 0.58 -0.12
CA HIS A 46 27.33 -0.80 -0.58
C HIS A 46 27.63 -1.79 0.55
N THR A 47 28.80 -1.71 1.16
CA THR A 47 29.25 -2.70 2.13
C THR A 47 28.78 -2.33 3.54
N GLY A 48 28.94 -1.07 3.94
CA GLY A 48 28.57 -0.62 5.29
C GLY A 48 27.10 -0.79 5.64
N VAL A 49 26.18 -0.45 4.74
CA VAL A 49 24.71 -0.61 4.97
C VAL A 49 24.27 -2.07 4.89
N ARG A 50 24.98 -2.92 4.13
CA ARG A 50 24.64 -4.34 3.93
C ARG A 50 25.24 -5.25 5.00
N ALA A 51 26.32 -4.84 5.64
CA ALA A 51 26.94 -5.57 6.73
C ALA A 51 26.03 -5.54 7.97
N GLY A 52 25.76 -6.71 8.55
CA GLY A 52 24.80 -6.87 9.65
C GLY A 52 25.19 -6.12 10.92
N GLY A 53 26.49 -6.00 11.24
CA GLY A 53 27.01 -5.21 12.36
C GLY A 53 27.46 -3.79 11.96
N GLY A 54 27.23 -3.38 10.72
CA GLY A 54 27.67 -2.08 10.20
C GLY A 54 29.10 -2.10 9.65
N ILE A 55 29.68 -0.91 9.43
CA ILE A 55 30.97 -0.75 8.75
C ILE A 55 32.17 -1.31 9.52
N GLY A 56 32.05 -1.45 10.85
CA GLY A 56 33.10 -2.00 11.70
C GLY A 56 33.44 -3.47 11.41
N ASP A 57 32.50 -4.25 10.89
CA ASP A 57 32.72 -5.66 10.51
C ASP A 57 33.64 -5.80 9.28
N GLU A 58 33.78 -4.73 8.51
CA GLU A 58 34.34 -4.78 7.15
C GLU A 58 35.67 -4.05 7.02
N ILE A 59 36.17 -3.46 8.11
CA ILE A 59 37.44 -2.74 8.13
C ILE A 59 38.33 -3.23 9.27
N GLU A 60 39.61 -2.87 9.25
CA GLU A 60 40.58 -3.38 10.23
C GLU A 60 40.26 -2.96 11.68
N PRO A 61 40.57 -3.83 12.66
CA PRO A 61 40.34 -3.53 14.07
C PRO A 61 41.20 -2.36 14.54
N ALA A 62 40.69 -1.62 15.54
CA ALA A 62 41.31 -0.40 16.05
C ALA A 62 42.33 -0.61 17.18
N ASP A 63 42.64 -1.89 17.49
CA ASP A 63 43.35 -2.30 18.70
C ASP A 63 44.73 -1.65 18.80
N GLY A 64 44.97 -0.88 19.87
CA GLY A 64 46.25 -0.24 20.14
C GLY A 64 46.50 1.08 19.38
N ASP A 65 45.49 1.60 18.67
CA ASP A 65 45.59 2.91 18.02
C ASP A 65 45.26 4.07 18.99
N PRO A 66 45.93 5.24 18.88
CA PRO A 66 45.57 6.42 19.69
C PRO A 66 44.10 6.86 19.54
N TYR A 67 43.44 6.50 18.44
CA TYR A 67 42.04 6.83 18.16
C TYR A 67 41.06 5.67 18.42
N GLU A 68 41.49 4.59 19.10
CA GLU A 68 40.68 3.40 19.36
C GLU A 68 39.28 3.72 19.92
N VAL A 69 39.20 4.54 20.97
CA VAL A 69 37.91 4.94 21.58
C VAL A 69 37.02 5.69 20.59
N TRP A 70 37.59 6.59 19.80
CA TRP A 70 36.85 7.34 18.79
C TRP A 70 36.35 6.45 17.66
N ARG A 71 37.14 5.43 17.30
CA ARG A 71 36.80 4.43 16.29
C ARG A 71 35.65 3.53 16.76
N ILE A 72 35.69 3.05 18.01
CA ILE A 72 34.60 2.26 18.61
C ILE A 72 33.30 3.07 18.66
N LEU A 73 33.36 4.35 19.08
CA LEU A 73 32.18 5.22 19.09
C LEU A 73 31.61 5.42 17.69
N PHE A 74 32.46 5.59 16.68
CA PHE A 74 32.04 5.69 15.29
C PHE A 74 31.31 4.42 14.82
N ASP A 75 31.82 3.23 15.14
CA ASP A 75 31.18 1.97 14.73
C ASP A 75 29.84 1.74 15.41
N ILE A 76 29.77 1.95 16.73
CA ILE A 76 28.53 1.77 17.51
C ILE A 76 27.44 2.73 17.03
N THR A 77 27.80 3.99 16.78
CA THR A 77 26.84 4.99 16.30
C THR A 77 26.42 4.73 14.85
N PHE A 78 27.33 4.28 13.99
CA PHE A 78 26.99 3.85 12.63
C PHE A 78 25.99 2.68 12.68
N PHE A 79 26.27 1.64 13.47
CA PHE A 79 25.37 0.50 13.63
C PHE A 79 23.99 0.92 14.13
N PHE A 80 23.93 1.69 15.22
CA PHE A 80 22.67 2.09 15.82
C PHE A 80 21.82 2.98 14.90
N PHE A 81 22.42 4.02 14.32
CA PHE A 81 21.65 4.95 13.48
C PHE A 81 21.34 4.36 12.10
N VAL A 82 22.33 3.76 11.42
CA VAL A 82 22.18 3.34 10.02
C VAL A 82 21.51 1.98 9.91
N ILE A 83 21.93 1.00 10.72
CA ILE A 83 21.42 -0.36 10.62
C ILE A 83 20.13 -0.49 11.44
N VAL A 84 20.15 -0.16 12.73
CA VAL A 84 18.99 -0.39 13.60
C VAL A 84 17.84 0.57 13.29
N ILE A 85 18.08 1.88 13.27
CA ILE A 85 16.99 2.86 13.11
C ILE A 85 16.55 2.97 11.65
N LEU A 86 17.45 3.28 10.73
CA LEU A 86 17.03 3.59 9.35
C LEU A 86 16.48 2.39 8.59
N LEU A 87 17.02 1.18 8.76
CA LEU A 87 16.42 -0.01 8.13
C LEU A 87 15.07 -0.36 8.75
N ALA A 88 14.90 -0.22 10.07
CA ALA A 88 13.61 -0.46 10.72
C ALA A 88 12.54 0.53 10.25
N ILE A 89 12.89 1.80 10.01
CA ILE A 89 11.95 2.78 9.45
C ILE A 89 11.52 2.37 8.04
N ILE A 90 12.45 1.96 7.18
CA ILE A 90 12.13 1.54 5.81
C ILE A 90 11.20 0.32 5.83
N GLN A 91 11.50 -0.68 6.66
CA GLN A 91 10.65 -1.86 6.81
C GLN A 91 9.28 -1.49 7.40
N GLY A 92 9.25 -0.60 8.39
CA GLY A 92 8.02 -0.09 8.99
C GLY A 92 7.10 0.58 7.98
N LEU A 93 7.64 1.43 7.10
CA LEU A 93 6.86 2.08 6.03
C LEU A 93 6.29 1.07 5.03
N ILE A 94 7.04 0.01 4.70
CA ILE A 94 6.55 -1.05 3.81
C ILE A 94 5.41 -1.83 4.48
N ILE A 95 5.56 -2.18 5.75
CA ILE A 95 4.52 -2.90 6.52
C ILE A 95 3.27 -2.04 6.64
N ASP A 96 3.42 -0.76 6.92
CA ASP A 96 2.31 0.20 7.02
C ASP A 96 1.54 0.30 5.69
N ALA A 97 2.24 0.45 4.56
CA ALA A 97 1.61 0.49 3.25
C ALA A 97 0.85 -0.79 2.89
N PHE A 98 1.39 -1.97 3.25
CA PHE A 98 0.66 -3.23 3.09
C PHE A 98 -0.52 -3.37 4.05
N GLY A 99 -0.40 -2.81 5.26
CA GLY A 99 -1.50 -2.69 6.22
C GLY A 99 -2.64 -1.86 5.65
N GLU A 100 -2.35 -0.67 5.12
CA GLU A 100 -3.35 0.21 4.50
C GLU A 100 -4.05 -0.47 3.32
N LEU A 101 -3.30 -1.13 2.43
CA LEU A 101 -3.91 -1.85 1.30
C LEU A 101 -4.85 -2.97 1.76
N ARG A 102 -4.50 -3.66 2.86
CA ARG A 102 -5.35 -4.68 3.46
C ARG A 102 -6.62 -4.07 4.04
N ASP A 103 -6.51 -2.97 4.76
CA ASP A 103 -7.64 -2.28 5.38
C ASP A 103 -8.62 -1.77 4.30
N GLN A 104 -8.11 -1.24 3.18
CA GLN A 104 -8.94 -0.85 2.03
C GLN A 104 -9.74 -2.03 1.45
N LEU A 105 -9.11 -3.21 1.30
CA LEU A 105 -9.80 -4.41 0.82
C LEU A 105 -10.87 -4.89 1.80
N GLU A 106 -10.57 -4.84 3.10
CA GLU A 106 -11.50 -5.24 4.16
C GLU A 106 -12.70 -4.29 4.23
N GLN A 107 -12.47 -2.99 4.10
CA GLN A 107 -13.53 -1.98 4.04
C GLN A 107 -14.47 -2.19 2.84
N VAL A 108 -13.92 -2.44 1.63
CA VAL A 108 -14.76 -2.70 0.44
C VAL A 108 -15.60 -3.97 0.63
N LYS A 109 -15.03 -5.00 1.23
CA LYS A 109 -15.75 -6.25 1.53
C LYS A 109 -16.88 -6.00 2.54
N GLU A 110 -16.58 -5.31 3.65
CA GLU A 110 -17.58 -4.99 4.67
C GLU A 110 -18.71 -4.12 4.10
N ASP A 111 -18.39 -3.15 3.25
CA ASP A 111 -19.40 -2.33 2.56
C ASP A 111 -20.32 -3.17 1.67
N MET A 112 -19.77 -4.15 0.94
CA MET A 112 -20.59 -5.06 0.12
C MET A 112 -21.46 -6.01 0.95
N GLU A 113 -21.01 -6.40 2.15
CA GLU A 113 -21.73 -7.31 3.04
C GLU A 113 -22.75 -6.60 3.94
N SER A 114 -22.59 -5.29 4.17
CA SER A 114 -23.40 -4.51 5.12
C SER A 114 -24.51 -3.68 4.49
N LYS A 115 -24.41 -3.30 3.21
CA LYS A 115 -25.41 -2.50 2.50
C LYS A 115 -25.53 -2.92 1.04
N CYS A 116 -26.71 -2.71 0.45
CA CYS A 116 -26.91 -2.99 -0.97
C CYS A 116 -26.16 -1.97 -1.83
N PHE A 117 -25.38 -2.43 -2.81
CA PHE A 117 -24.64 -1.56 -3.73
C PHE A 117 -25.53 -0.59 -4.53
N ILE A 118 -26.75 -1.00 -4.86
CA ILE A 118 -27.66 -0.22 -5.73
C ILE A 118 -28.46 0.82 -4.92
N CYS A 119 -29.16 0.38 -3.87
CA CYS A 119 -30.04 1.26 -3.10
C CYS A 119 -29.41 1.86 -1.84
N GLY A 120 -28.26 1.35 -1.39
CA GLY A 120 -27.58 1.82 -0.18
C GLY A 120 -28.28 1.48 1.14
N ILE A 121 -29.38 0.72 1.11
CA ILE A 121 -30.07 0.29 2.33
C ILE A 121 -29.24 -0.80 3.03
N GLY A 122 -29.09 -0.67 4.34
CA GLY A 122 -28.34 -1.60 5.18
C GLY A 122 -29.00 -2.97 5.32
N LYS A 123 -28.17 -4.00 5.47
CA LYS A 123 -28.55 -5.40 5.72
C LYS A 123 -29.51 -5.54 6.89
N GLU A 124 -29.36 -4.73 7.93
CA GLU A 124 -30.23 -4.69 9.11
C GLU A 124 -31.71 -4.51 8.78
N TYR A 125 -32.04 -3.75 7.72
CA TYR A 125 -33.43 -3.55 7.30
C TYR A 125 -34.01 -4.83 6.67
N PHE A 126 -33.22 -5.51 5.84
CA PHE A 126 -33.68 -6.66 5.06
C PHE A 126 -33.72 -7.96 5.88
N ASP A 127 -32.78 -8.14 6.79
CA ASP A 127 -32.65 -9.34 7.62
C ASP A 127 -33.66 -9.42 8.77
N LYS A 128 -34.64 -8.49 8.82
CA LYS A 128 -35.90 -8.69 9.55
C LYS A 128 -36.63 -9.96 9.08
N VAL A 129 -36.41 -10.38 7.83
CA VAL A 129 -36.89 -11.64 7.26
C VAL A 129 -35.67 -12.56 7.03
N PRO A 130 -35.77 -13.88 7.31
CA PRO A 130 -34.67 -14.81 7.08
C PRO A 130 -34.12 -14.74 5.65
N HIS A 131 -32.80 -14.62 5.51
CA HIS A 131 -32.10 -14.47 4.21
C HIS A 131 -32.58 -13.27 3.37
N GLY A 132 -33.12 -12.23 4.02
CA GLY A 132 -33.69 -11.08 3.33
C GLY A 132 -32.66 -10.31 2.51
N PHE A 133 -31.47 -10.03 3.07
CA PHE A 133 -30.43 -9.29 2.35
C PHE A 133 -29.82 -10.07 1.19
N GLU A 134 -29.61 -11.37 1.37
CA GLU A 134 -29.13 -12.27 0.30
C GLU A 134 -30.12 -12.31 -0.85
N THR A 135 -31.42 -12.48 -0.55
CA THR A 135 -32.49 -12.44 -1.56
C THR A 135 -32.52 -11.08 -2.28
N HIS A 136 -32.40 -9.98 -1.52
CA HIS A 136 -32.40 -8.64 -2.09
C HIS A 136 -31.25 -8.42 -3.06
N THR A 137 -30.03 -8.81 -2.72
CA THR A 137 -28.85 -8.61 -3.58
C THR A 137 -28.75 -9.61 -4.74
N THR A 138 -29.35 -10.80 -4.63
CA THR A 138 -29.28 -11.84 -5.68
C THR A 138 -30.46 -11.82 -6.65
N ASN A 139 -31.67 -11.47 -6.18
CA ASN A 139 -32.90 -11.55 -6.99
C ASN A 139 -33.49 -10.19 -7.32
N GLU A 140 -33.47 -9.23 -6.39
CA GLU A 140 -34.10 -7.91 -6.58
C GLU A 140 -33.10 -6.92 -7.20
N HIS A 141 -32.07 -6.54 -6.46
CA HIS A 141 -31.02 -5.59 -6.86
C HIS A 141 -29.72 -6.30 -7.23
N ASN A 142 -29.80 -7.27 -8.15
CA ASN A 142 -28.63 -7.96 -8.67
C ASN A 142 -27.84 -7.08 -9.63
N PHE A 143 -26.60 -6.75 -9.26
CA PHE A 143 -25.71 -5.91 -10.07
C PHE A 143 -25.54 -6.42 -11.52
N ALA A 144 -25.43 -7.73 -11.73
CA ALA A 144 -25.26 -8.30 -13.07
C ALA A 144 -26.52 -8.12 -13.93
N ASN A 145 -27.72 -8.20 -13.33
CA ASN A 145 -28.97 -7.99 -14.05
C ASN A 145 -29.10 -6.55 -14.58
N TYR A 146 -28.61 -5.54 -13.86
CA TYR A 146 -28.55 -4.16 -14.37
C TYR A 146 -27.66 -4.06 -15.62
N MET A 147 -26.49 -4.71 -15.61
CA MET A 147 -25.60 -4.75 -16.77
C MET A 147 -26.25 -5.49 -17.96
N PHE A 148 -26.88 -6.63 -17.71
CA PHE A 148 -27.60 -7.38 -18.75
C PHE A 148 -28.80 -6.62 -19.30
N PHE A 149 -29.51 -5.86 -18.47
CA PHE A 149 -30.62 -5.02 -18.91
C PHE A 149 -30.15 -3.88 -19.83
N LEU A 150 -29.04 -3.19 -19.49
CA LEU A 150 -28.45 -2.19 -20.38
C LEU A 150 -28.01 -2.81 -21.71
N MET A 151 -27.37 -3.99 -21.67
CA MET A 151 -26.99 -4.71 -22.89
C MET A 151 -28.21 -5.16 -23.70
N HIS A 152 -29.31 -5.52 -23.03
CA HIS A 152 -30.58 -5.85 -23.68
C HIS A 152 -31.15 -4.66 -24.44
N LEU A 153 -31.20 -3.48 -23.82
CA LEU A 153 -31.66 -2.24 -24.48
C LEU A 153 -30.79 -1.92 -25.70
N ILE A 154 -29.47 -1.95 -25.57
CA ILE A 154 -28.54 -1.63 -26.68
C ILE A 154 -28.75 -2.54 -27.90
N ASN A 155 -29.09 -3.82 -27.70
CA ASN A 155 -29.22 -4.79 -28.78
C ASN A 155 -30.66 -4.93 -29.33
N LYS A 156 -31.64 -4.31 -28.68
CA LYS A 156 -33.05 -4.40 -29.05
C LYS A 156 -33.44 -3.22 -29.94
N PRO A 157 -34.20 -3.40 -31.02
CA PRO A 157 -34.63 -2.30 -31.87
C PRO A 157 -35.53 -1.31 -31.10
N ASP A 158 -35.29 0.00 -31.26
CA ASP A 158 -36.02 1.05 -30.55
C ASP A 158 -37.56 1.01 -30.76
N THR A 159 -38.02 0.43 -31.87
CA THR A 159 -39.46 0.27 -32.17
C THR A 159 -40.14 -0.81 -31.33
N GLU A 160 -39.37 -1.68 -30.67
CA GLU A 160 -39.86 -2.80 -29.87
C GLU A 160 -39.76 -2.56 -28.37
N TYR A 161 -39.27 -1.39 -27.95
CA TYR A 161 -39.23 -1.03 -26.54
C TYR A 161 -40.64 -0.98 -25.94
N THR A 162 -40.77 -1.53 -24.73
CA THR A 162 -41.94 -1.28 -23.88
C THR A 162 -41.87 0.14 -23.31
N GLY A 163 -42.98 0.65 -22.77
CA GLY A 163 -43.00 2.01 -22.20
C GLY A 163 -41.96 2.23 -21.09
N GLN A 164 -41.70 1.22 -20.25
CA GLN A 164 -40.68 1.30 -19.20
C GLN A 164 -39.26 1.28 -19.79
N GLU A 165 -39.02 0.45 -20.81
CA GLU A 165 -37.73 0.38 -21.50
C GLU A 165 -37.41 1.70 -22.21
N THR A 166 -38.39 2.29 -22.91
CA THR A 166 -38.25 3.62 -23.54
C THR A 166 -37.90 4.68 -22.51
N TYR A 167 -38.58 4.71 -21.36
CA TYR A 167 -38.30 5.66 -20.29
C TYR A 167 -36.85 5.56 -19.78
N VAL A 168 -36.38 4.33 -19.50
CA VAL A 168 -34.99 4.13 -19.05
C VAL A 168 -33.98 4.46 -20.16
N TRP A 169 -34.29 4.11 -21.42
CA TRP A 169 -33.44 4.42 -22.56
C TRP A 169 -33.28 5.93 -22.77
N GLU A 170 -34.37 6.71 -22.66
CA GLU A 170 -34.32 8.17 -22.75
C GLU A 170 -33.43 8.78 -21.66
N LEU A 171 -33.59 8.34 -20.39
CA LEU A 171 -32.73 8.79 -19.30
C LEU A 171 -31.27 8.42 -19.50
N TYR A 172 -31.00 7.21 -19.99
CA TYR A 172 -29.66 6.75 -20.33
C TYR A 172 -28.99 7.64 -21.39
N GLN A 173 -29.71 7.98 -22.47
CA GLN A 173 -29.22 8.89 -23.51
C GLN A 173 -28.97 10.30 -22.98
N GLN A 174 -29.79 10.76 -22.03
CA GLN A 174 -29.63 12.05 -21.35
C GLN A 174 -28.53 12.04 -20.27
N ARG A 175 -27.88 10.90 -20.02
CA ARG A 175 -26.92 10.72 -18.92
C ARG A 175 -27.52 11.03 -17.55
N CYS A 176 -28.82 10.78 -17.40
CA CYS A 176 -29.55 10.90 -16.15
C CYS A 176 -29.71 9.51 -15.51
N TRP A 177 -29.42 9.41 -14.21
CA TRP A 177 -29.36 8.14 -13.48
C TRP A 177 -30.47 8.00 -12.44
N ASP A 178 -31.49 8.85 -12.51
CA ASP A 178 -32.58 8.94 -11.52
C ASP A 178 -33.50 7.70 -11.50
N PHE A 179 -33.36 6.79 -12.47
CA PHE A 179 -34.09 5.52 -12.48
C PHE A 179 -33.53 4.48 -11.48
N PHE A 180 -32.34 4.71 -10.91
CA PHE A 180 -31.82 3.83 -9.85
C PHE A 180 -32.53 4.08 -8.51
N PRO A 181 -32.91 3.03 -7.76
CA PRO A 181 -33.68 3.15 -6.52
C PRO A 181 -32.78 3.53 -5.33
N VAL A 182 -32.15 4.70 -5.35
CA VAL A 182 -31.23 5.14 -4.29
C VAL A 182 -32.03 5.52 -3.02
N GLY A 183 -31.73 4.87 -1.89
CA GLY A 183 -32.40 5.10 -0.61
C GLY A 183 -33.77 4.44 -0.45
N ASP A 184 -34.23 3.71 -1.47
CA ASP A 184 -35.52 3.04 -1.48
C ASP A 184 -35.47 1.65 -2.14
N CYS A 185 -36.50 0.84 -1.97
CA CYS A 185 -36.66 -0.42 -2.67
C CYS A 185 -38.13 -0.83 -2.71
N PHE A 186 -38.46 -1.80 -3.57
CA PHE A 186 -39.83 -2.28 -3.73
C PHE A 186 -40.49 -2.61 -2.39
N ARG A 187 -39.84 -3.41 -1.54
CA ARG A 187 -40.40 -3.79 -0.24
C ARG A 187 -40.69 -2.60 0.66
N LYS A 188 -39.78 -1.62 0.70
CA LYS A 188 -39.89 -0.43 1.55
C LYS A 188 -41.01 0.50 1.10
N GLN A 189 -41.20 0.63 -0.20
CA GLN A 189 -42.28 1.43 -0.78
C GLN A 189 -43.67 0.83 -0.48
N TYR A 190 -43.79 -0.50 -0.46
CA TYR A 190 -45.07 -1.22 -0.32
C TYR A 190 -45.28 -1.84 1.08
N GLU A 191 -44.46 -1.48 2.07
CA GLU A 191 -44.50 -2.08 3.43
C GLU A 191 -45.84 -1.80 4.16
N ASP A 192 -46.46 -0.65 3.88
CA ASP A 192 -47.72 -0.22 4.50
C ASP A 192 -48.98 -0.55 3.68
N GLU A 193 -48.82 -1.17 2.50
CA GLU A 193 -49.97 -1.58 1.69
C GLU A 193 -50.53 -2.93 2.17
N PRO A 194 -51.86 -3.08 2.32
CA PRO A 194 -52.45 -4.34 2.73
C PRO A 194 -52.16 -5.41 1.66
N SER A 195 -51.53 -6.51 2.08
CA SER A 195 -51.31 -7.67 1.24
C SER A 195 -52.65 -8.21 0.73
N SER A 196 -52.93 -8.00 -0.55
CA SER A 196 -54.14 -8.47 -1.23
C SER A 196 -54.09 -9.98 -1.49
#